data_AF-A0A6B3IFZ1-F1
#
_entry.id   AF-A0A6B3IFZ1-F1
#
_cell.length_a   1.000
_cell.length_b   1.000
_cell.length_c   1.000
_cell.angle_alpha   90.00
_cell.angle_beta   90.00
_cell.angle_gamma   90.00
#
_symmetry.space_group_name_H-M   'P 1'
#
loop_
_entity.id
_entity.type
_entity.pdbx_description
1 polymer ?
#
loop_
_entity_poly.entity_id
_entity_poly.type
_entity_poly.pdbx_seq_one_letter_code
_entity_poly.pdbx_strand_id
1 'polypeptide(L)'
;LLLNEHATVTVCHSRTSELAEECAEADILVVAVGRPGFIGAEHIKPGAIVIDVGTNPTDDGGLVGDVDPAGARSRAGAYTPVPGGVGPV
;
A
#
# COMPACT_ATOMS: atom_id res chain seq x y z
N LEU A 1 14.07 -7.90 -7.61
CA LEU A 1 13.64 -6.86 -6.64
C LEU A 1 13.61 -7.50 -5.25
N LEU A 2 12.49 -7.52 -4.51
CA LEU A 2 12.41 -7.97 -3.12
C LEU A 2 12.96 -9.39 -2.87
N LEU A 3 12.62 -10.37 -3.73
CA LEU A 3 13.17 -11.73 -3.61
C LEU A 3 14.71 -11.78 -3.82
N ASN A 4 15.25 -10.92 -4.69
CA ASN A 4 16.70 -10.83 -4.91
C ASN A 4 17.42 -10.25 -3.69
N GLU A 5 16.73 -9.42 -2.92
CA GLU A 5 17.20 -8.89 -1.62
C GLU A 5 16.81 -9.83 -0.45
N HIS A 6 16.49 -11.10 -0.77
CA HIS A 6 16.19 -12.16 0.20
C HIS A 6 14.96 -11.93 1.10
N ALA A 7 14.02 -11.08 0.68
CA ALA A 7 12.76 -10.94 1.39
C ALA A 7 11.85 -12.17 1.20
N THR A 8 11.10 -12.54 2.24
CA THR A 8 9.93 -13.42 2.10
C THR A 8 8.83 -12.65 1.39
N VAL A 9 8.34 -13.17 0.27
CA VAL A 9 7.35 -12.47 -0.56
C VAL A 9 6.05 -13.26 -0.62
N THR A 10 4.98 -12.64 -0.16
CA THR A 10 3.59 -13.06 -0.40
C THR A 10 2.98 -12.17 -1.47
N VAL A 11 2.35 -12.77 -2.48
CA VAL A 11 1.66 -12.03 -3.55
C VAL A 11 0.16 -12.17 -3.36
N CYS A 12 -0.52 -11.06 -3.06
CA CYS A 12 -1.97 -11.01 -2.95
C CYS A 12 -2.60 -10.44 -4.23
N HIS A 13 -3.86 -10.81 -4.50
CA HIS A 13 -4.63 -10.32 -5.65
C HIS A 13 -6.13 -10.40 -5.37
N SER A 14 -6.94 -10.08 -6.38
CA SER A 14 -8.42 -10.03 -6.32
C SER A 14 -9.14 -11.32 -5.90
N ARG A 15 -8.42 -12.43 -5.70
CA ARG A 15 -8.99 -13.71 -5.22
C ARG A 15 -8.30 -14.23 -3.96
N THR A 16 -7.44 -13.43 -3.33
CA THR A 16 -6.89 -13.74 -2.01
C THR A 16 -8.03 -13.62 -1.00
N SER A 17 -8.34 -14.72 -0.32
CA SER A 17 -9.22 -14.74 0.85
C SER A 17 -8.55 -14.03 2.02
N GLU A 18 -9.32 -13.38 2.90
CA GLU A 18 -8.80 -12.72 4.10
C GLU A 18 -7.64 -11.74 3.82
N LEU A 19 -7.76 -10.95 2.75
CA LEU A 19 -6.71 -10.02 2.30
C LEU A 19 -6.17 -9.12 3.43
N ALA A 20 -7.06 -8.65 4.31
CA ALA A 20 -6.66 -7.79 5.42
C ALA A 20 -5.71 -8.50 6.41
N GLU A 21 -5.95 -9.77 6.70
CA GLU A 21 -5.10 -10.57 7.59
C GLU A 21 -3.73 -10.81 6.96
N GLU A 22 -3.70 -11.22 5.68
CA GLU A 22 -2.45 -11.45 4.94
C GLU A 22 -1.60 -10.16 4.84
N CYS A 23 -2.22 -9.01 4.57
CA CYS A 23 -1.52 -7.73 4.53
C CYS A 23 -1.01 -7.29 5.91
N ALA A 24 -1.76 -7.57 6.99
CA ALA A 24 -1.42 -7.16 8.35
C ALA A 24 -0.20 -7.90 8.94
N GLU A 25 0.27 -8.96 8.29
CA GLU A 25 1.51 -9.65 8.67
C GLU A 25 2.77 -9.03 8.04
N ALA A 26 2.61 -8.23 6.98
CA ALA A 26 3.72 -7.71 6.19
C ALA A 26 4.51 -6.60 6.90
N ASP A 27 5.84 -6.75 6.96
CA ASP A 27 6.75 -5.66 7.38
C ASP A 27 6.89 -4.57 6.30
N ILE A 28 6.76 -4.97 5.03
CA ILE A 28 6.74 -4.08 3.86
C ILE A 28 5.49 -4.43 3.03
N LEU A 29 4.57 -3.48 2.91
CA LEU A 29 3.35 -3.61 2.12
C LEU A 29 3.45 -2.78 0.84
N VAL A 30 3.59 -3.45 -0.31
CA VAL A 30 3.59 -2.81 -1.64
C VAL A 30 2.19 -2.90 -2.25
N VAL A 31 1.57 -1.76 -2.52
CA VAL A 31 0.17 -1.67 -2.95
C VAL A 31 0.09 -1.16 -4.38
N ALA A 32 -0.52 -1.96 -5.27
CA ALA A 32 -0.69 -1.67 -6.69
C ALA A 32 -2.03 -2.24 -7.21
N VAL A 33 -3.12 -1.89 -6.53
CA VAL A 33 -4.48 -2.37 -6.76
C VAL A 33 -5.19 -1.57 -7.87
N GLY A 34 -4.88 -0.29 -8.01
CA GLY A 34 -5.56 0.63 -8.95
C GLY A 34 -6.97 0.98 -8.51
N ARG A 35 -7.19 1.17 -7.21
CA ARG A 35 -8.46 1.53 -6.61
C ARG A 35 -8.23 2.53 -5.46
N PRO A 36 -8.74 3.78 -5.57
CA PRO A 36 -8.55 4.81 -4.55
C PRO A 36 -8.86 4.33 -3.13
N GLY A 37 -7.90 4.44 -2.22
CA GLY A 37 -8.09 4.17 -0.79
C GLY A 37 -8.60 2.77 -0.44
N PHE A 38 -8.39 1.76 -1.30
CA PHE A 38 -8.82 0.40 -1.07
C PHE A 38 -8.15 -0.26 0.15
N ILE A 39 -6.89 0.08 0.42
CA ILE A 39 -6.14 -0.42 1.59
C ILE A 39 -6.35 0.53 2.77
N GLY A 40 -7.15 0.09 3.73
CA GLY A 40 -7.39 0.76 5.02
C GLY A 40 -6.41 0.39 6.13
N ALA A 41 -6.56 1.02 7.30
CA ALA A 41 -5.70 0.81 8.47
C ALA A 41 -5.61 -0.66 8.92
N GLU A 42 -6.70 -1.41 8.80
CA GLU A 42 -6.81 -2.82 9.15
C GLU A 42 -5.83 -3.71 8.39
N HIS A 43 -5.43 -3.31 7.18
CA HIS A 43 -4.49 -4.04 6.32
C HIS A 43 -3.02 -3.79 6.70
N ILE A 44 -2.71 -2.81 7.56
CA ILE A 44 -1.36 -2.30 7.77
C ILE A 44 -0.83 -2.74 9.13
N LYS A 45 0.19 -3.59 9.17
CA LYS A 45 0.90 -3.92 10.43
C LYS A 45 1.41 -2.64 11.13
N PRO A 46 1.30 -2.49 12.46
CA PRO A 46 1.87 -1.34 13.15
C PRO A 46 3.40 -1.29 12.93
N GLY A 47 3.91 -0.16 12.46
CA GLY A 47 5.31 0.03 12.14
C GLY A 47 5.75 -0.42 10.74
N ALA A 48 4.85 -1.00 9.92
CA ALA A 48 5.21 -1.43 8.57
C ALA A 48 5.59 -0.26 7.65
N ILE A 49 6.41 -0.57 6.64
CA ILE A 49 6.70 0.32 5.52
C ILE A 49 5.62 0.12 4.46
N VAL A 50 4.91 1.18 4.10
CA VAL A 50 3.86 1.13 3.08
C VAL A 50 4.33 1.86 1.81
N ILE A 51 4.37 1.13 0.71
CA ILE A 51 4.73 1.62 -0.62
C ILE A 51 3.46 1.63 -1.48
N ASP A 52 2.92 2.82 -1.69
CA ASP A 52 1.73 3.08 -2.49
C ASP A 52 2.13 3.42 -3.94
N VAL A 53 1.97 2.43 -4.81
CA VAL A 53 2.23 2.53 -6.25
C VAL A 53 0.99 3.03 -6.99
N GLY A 54 -0.19 2.90 -6.37
CA GLY A 54 -1.47 3.33 -6.90
C GLY A 54 -1.43 4.77 -7.36
N THR A 55 -1.90 5.04 -8.56
CA THR A 55 -2.05 6.40 -9.08
C THR A 55 -3.41 6.51 -9.73
N ASN A 56 -4.36 7.04 -8.97
CA ASN A 56 -5.75 7.13 -9.38
C ASN A 56 -6.14 8.61 -9.53
N PRO A 57 -6.76 9.01 -10.66
CA PRO A 57 -7.22 10.39 -10.85
C PRO A 57 -8.40 10.69 -9.92
N THR A 58 -8.47 11.92 -9.44
CA THR A 58 -9.61 12.45 -8.68
C THR A 58 -10.44 13.41 -9.54
N ASP A 59 -11.70 13.63 -9.16
CA ASP A 59 -12.63 14.47 -9.94
C ASP A 59 -12.18 15.95 -10.03
N ASP A 60 -11.38 16.41 -9.07
CA ASP A 60 -10.78 17.74 -9.03
C ASP A 60 -9.44 17.83 -9.79
N GLY A 61 -9.06 16.79 -10.53
CA GLY A 61 -7.85 16.75 -11.36
C GLY A 61 -6.56 16.44 -10.60
N GLY A 62 -6.69 15.98 -9.36
CA GLY A 62 -5.58 15.49 -8.53
C GLY A 62 -5.28 14.00 -8.75
N LEU A 63 -4.39 13.49 -7.90
CA LEU A 63 -4.01 12.08 -7.85
C LEU A 63 -4.11 11.57 -6.41
N VAL A 64 -4.62 10.36 -6.24
CA VAL A 64 -4.68 9.65 -4.97
C VAL A 64 -4.18 8.21 -5.12
N GLY A 65 -3.57 7.69 -4.06
CA GLY A 65 -3.06 6.34 -4.02
C GLY A 65 -4.13 5.28 -3.77
N ASP A 66 -3.67 4.03 -3.68
CA ASP A 66 -4.53 2.90 -3.33
C ASP A 66 -4.71 2.76 -1.81
N VAL A 67 -3.92 3.48 -1.01
CA VAL A 67 -3.95 3.41 0.46
C VAL A 67 -4.68 4.62 1.02
N ASP A 68 -5.54 4.41 2.02
CA ASP A 68 -6.11 5.50 2.81
C ASP A 68 -4.99 6.22 3.60
N PRO A 69 -4.73 7.52 3.32
CA PRO A 69 -3.67 8.27 4.00
C PRO A 69 -3.88 8.38 5.51
N ALA A 70 -5.12 8.40 6.00
CA ALA A 70 -5.40 8.47 7.43
C ALA A 70 -5.01 7.16 8.12
N GLY A 71 -5.44 6.02 7.56
CA GLY A 71 -5.02 4.69 8.01
C GLY A 71 -3.51 4.50 7.98
N ALA A 72 -2.85 4.87 6.87
CA ALA A 72 -1.39 4.80 6.74
C ALA A 72 -0.68 5.62 7.82
N ARG A 73 -1.05 6.90 8.01
CA ARG A 73 -0.43 7.78 9.03
C ARG A 73 -0.62 7.27 10.46
N SER A 74 -1.70 6.53 10.70
CA SER A 74 -2.02 6.02 12.04
C SER A 74 -1.22 4.77 12.43
N ARG A 75 -0.78 3.95 11.46
CA ARG A 75 -0.13 2.65 11.74
C ARG A 75 1.25 2.49 11.12
N ALA A 76 1.50 3.03 9.93
CA ALA A 76 2.74 2.79 9.20
C ALA A 76 3.94 3.47 9.88
N GLY A 77 5.09 2.82 9.86
CA GLY A 77 6.37 3.41 10.25
C GLY A 77 6.94 4.33 9.16
N ALA A 78 6.61 4.05 7.90
CA ALA A 78 6.89 4.90 6.75
C ALA A 78 5.81 4.71 5.67
N TYR A 79 5.50 5.76 4.92
CA TYR A 79 4.47 5.74 3.87
C TYR A 79 4.91 6.61 2.68
N THR A 80 4.82 6.08 1.46
CA THR A 80 5.07 6.87 0.24
C THR A 80 3.81 7.68 -0.12
N PRO A 81 3.87 9.02 -0.18
CA PRO A 81 2.71 9.84 -0.52
C PRO A 81 2.34 9.69 -2.00
N VAL A 82 1.06 9.89 -2.33
CA VAL A 82 0.58 10.03 -3.70
C VAL A 82 -0.16 11.37 -3.82
N PRO A 83 0.25 12.27 -4.73
CA PRO A 83 1.43 12.19 -5.60
C PRO A 83 2.76 12.42 -4.85
N GLY A 84 3.89 12.19 -5.52
CA GLY A 84 5.23 12.56 -5.03
C GLY A 84 6.03 11.43 -4.35
N GLY A 85 5.50 10.20 -4.34
CA GLY A 85 6.16 9.00 -3.83
C GLY A 85 6.78 8.17 -4.94
N VAL A 86 6.11 7.07 -5.33
CA VAL A 86 6.66 6.10 -6.28
C VAL A 86 6.71 6.63 -7.72
N GLY A 87 5.69 7.37 -8.17
CA GLY A 87 5.55 7.77 -9.59
C GLY A 87 6.76 8.48 -10.23
N PRO A 88 7.49 9.38 -9.53
CA PRO A 88 8.69 10.02 -10.07
C PRO A 88 9.98 9.19 -10.08
N VAL A 89 9.98 7.99 -9.49
CA VAL A 89 11.14 7.10 -9.35
C VAL A 89 11.17 6.08 -10.49
#